data_AF-A0ABD4L0S3-F1
#
_entry.id   AF-A0ABD4L0S3-F1
#
_cell.length_a   1.000
_cell.length_b   1.000
_cell.length_c   1.000
_cell.angle_alpha   90.00
_cell.angle_beta   90.00
_cell.angle_gamma   90.00
#
_symmetry.space_group_name_H-M   'P 1'
#
loop_
_entity.id
_entity.type
_entity.pdbx_description
1 polymer ?
#
loop_
_entity_poly.entity_id
_entity_poly.type
_entity_poly.pdbx_seq_one_letter_code
_entity_poly.pdbx_strand_id
1 'polypeptide(L)'
;MKIQVFENEYELKDEVELRQHLRYRYKEVYGAFWLCREEPELSLFINDDKAWLYYIPSNSEGMMSSVNPEPSVSEEDKIDFYIENYQLDSVSESSVVSLESGIRAFIHFYKYGEIGDQVVWG
;
A
#
# COMPACT_ATOMS: atom_id res chain seq x y z
N MET A 1 -2.52 -8.33 -15.15
CA MET A 1 -1.84 -7.83 -13.94
C MET A 1 -2.73 -8.26 -12.79
N LYS A 2 -2.14 -8.77 -11.72
CA LYS A 2 -2.90 -9.30 -10.60
C LYS A 2 -2.94 -8.32 -9.45
N ILE A 3 -4.00 -8.43 -8.66
CA ILE A 3 -4.04 -7.93 -7.30
C ILE A 3 -4.19 -9.11 -6.36
N GLN A 4 -3.35 -9.14 -5.34
CA GLN A 4 -3.57 -9.95 -4.16
C GLN A 4 -4.36 -9.13 -3.14
N VAL A 5 -5.45 -9.67 -2.61
CA VAL A 5 -6.25 -9.11 -1.52
C VAL A 5 -6.17 -10.08 -0.35
N PHE A 6 -5.42 -9.71 0.68
CA PHE A 6 -4.97 -10.65 1.72
C PHE A 6 -4.34 -11.90 1.08
N GLU A 7 -4.94 -13.08 1.24
CA GLU A 7 -4.39 -14.35 0.73
C GLU A 7 -4.90 -14.70 -0.68
N ASN A 8 -5.80 -13.91 -1.25
CA ASN A 8 -6.50 -14.26 -2.50
C ASN A 8 -5.98 -13.43 -3.67
N GLU A 9 -5.63 -14.07 -4.79
CA GLU A 9 -5.25 -13.40 -6.03
C GLU A 9 -6.41 -13.24 -7.00
N TYR A 10 -6.44 -12.11 -7.70
CA TYR A 10 -7.42 -11.78 -8.73
C TYR A 10 -6.72 -11.17 -9.95
N GLU A 11 -7.14 -11.54 -11.15
CA GLU A 11 -6.75 -10.84 -12.37
C GLU A 11 -7.55 -9.55 -12.52
N LEU A 12 -6.85 -8.43 -12.75
CA LEU A 12 -7.47 -7.13 -13.00
C LEU A 12 -7.63 -6.88 -14.50
N LYS A 13 -8.85 -6.56 -14.94
CA LYS A 13 -9.14 -6.14 -16.32
C LYS A 13 -8.97 -4.65 -16.54
N ASP A 14 -9.33 -3.84 -15.53
CA ASP A 14 -9.31 -2.39 -15.61
C ASP A 14 -9.21 -1.73 -14.21
N GLU A 15 -9.16 -0.39 -14.19
CA GLU A 15 -9.14 0.41 -12.97
C GLU A 15 -10.44 0.28 -12.16
N VAL A 16 -11.58 -0.01 -12.80
CA VAL A 16 -12.87 -0.14 -12.10
C VAL A 16 -12.84 -1.37 -11.21
N GLU A 17 -12.37 -2.50 -11.72
CA GLU A 17 -12.16 -3.72 -10.92
C GLU A 17 -11.15 -3.49 -9.79
N LEU A 18 -10.03 -2.79 -10.05
CA LEU A 18 -9.08 -2.43 -9.00
C LEU A 18 -9.77 -1.64 -7.87
N ARG A 19 -10.54 -0.60 -8.22
CA ARG A 19 -11.27 0.22 -7.24
C ARG A 19 -12.33 -0.58 -6.48
N GLN A 20 -12.89 -1.63 -7.06
CA GLN A 20 -13.81 -2.53 -6.36
C GLN A 20 -13.07 -3.36 -5.31
N HIS A 21 -11.91 -3.94 -5.67
CA HIS A 21 -11.08 -4.67 -4.70
C HIS A 21 -10.63 -3.79 -3.55
N LEU A 22 -10.20 -2.55 -3.82
CA LEU A 22 -9.77 -1.58 -2.80
C LEU A 22 -10.86 -1.19 -1.79
N ARG A 23 -12.12 -1.60 -1.98
CA ARG A 23 -13.21 -1.44 -1.00
C ARG A 23 -13.28 -2.57 0.02
N TYR A 24 -12.59 -3.68 -0.21
CA TYR A 24 -12.59 -4.79 0.74
C TYR A 24 -12.00 -4.35 2.09
N ARG A 25 -12.66 -4.72 3.18
CA ARG A 25 -12.21 -4.42 4.54
C ARG A 25 -12.36 -5.65 5.44
N TYR A 26 -11.24 -6.13 5.98
CA TYR A 26 -11.21 -7.08 7.09
C TYR A 26 -11.47 -6.35 8.40
N LYS A 27 -12.35 -6.91 9.25
CA LYS A 27 -12.82 -6.27 10.49
C LYS A 27 -13.27 -4.82 10.28
N GLU A 28 -13.91 -4.55 9.15
CA GLU A 28 -14.48 -3.26 8.76
C GLU A 28 -13.48 -2.11 8.51
N VAL A 29 -12.23 -2.20 8.97
CA VAL A 29 -11.25 -1.10 8.88
C VAL A 29 -9.96 -1.46 8.14
N TYR A 30 -9.58 -2.74 8.06
CA TYR A 30 -8.27 -3.12 7.52
C TYR A 30 -8.32 -3.57 6.07
N GLY A 31 -7.30 -3.22 5.28
CA GLY A 31 -7.12 -3.75 3.93
C GLY A 31 -5.67 -4.09 3.66
N ALA A 32 -5.42 -5.17 2.94
CA ALA A 32 -4.08 -5.57 2.49
C ALA A 32 -4.14 -5.89 1.00
N PHE A 33 -3.36 -5.16 0.21
CA PHE A 33 -3.39 -5.23 -1.24
C PHE A 33 -1.98 -5.29 -1.80
N TRP A 34 -1.75 -6.15 -2.78
CA TRP A 34 -0.48 -6.26 -3.49
C TRP A 34 -0.72 -6.25 -4.98
N LEU A 35 -0.06 -5.36 -5.72
CA LEU A 35 -0.02 -5.43 -7.18
C LEU A 35 1.15 -6.32 -7.59
N CYS A 36 0.85 -7.59 -7.84
CA CYS A 36 1.85 -8.59 -8.20
C CYS A 36 2.26 -8.40 -9.67
N ARG A 37 3.50 -8.00 -9.88
CA ARG A 37 4.25 -8.06 -11.15
C ARG A 37 5.52 -8.86 -10.88
N GLU A 38 6.11 -9.47 -11.91
CA GLU A 38 7.40 -10.16 -11.74
C GLU A 38 8.49 -9.22 -11.20
N GLU A 39 8.37 -7.91 -11.47
CA GLU A 39 9.01 -6.77 -10.81
C GLU A 39 8.76 -5.51 -11.69
N PRO A 40 8.47 -4.30 -11.16
CA PRO A 40 8.45 -3.93 -9.75
C PRO A 40 7.09 -4.21 -9.09
N GLU A 41 7.06 -4.24 -7.77
CA GLU A 41 5.86 -4.53 -6.98
C GLU A 41 5.51 -3.38 -6.04
N LEU A 42 4.21 -3.26 -5.73
CA LEU A 42 3.71 -2.30 -4.76
C LEU A 42 2.64 -2.93 -3.89
N SER A 43 2.78 -2.79 -2.58
CA SER A 43 1.75 -3.13 -1.60
C SER A 43 1.14 -1.88 -0.97
N LEU A 44 -0.12 -2.02 -0.57
CA LEU A 44 -0.92 -1.03 0.14
C LEU A 44 -1.63 -1.71 1.30
N PHE A 45 -1.35 -1.22 2.50
CA PHE A 45 -2.02 -1.62 3.73
C PHE A 45 -2.86 -0.45 4.25
N ILE A 46 -4.06 -0.76 4.74
CA ILE A 46 -5.05 0.22 5.19
C ILE A 46 -5.43 -0.09 6.62
N ASN A 47 -5.53 0.95 7.44
CA ASN A 47 -6.14 0.95 8.76
C ASN A 47 -7.00 2.20 8.87
N ASP A 48 -8.32 2.03 8.69
CA ASP A 48 -9.30 3.11 8.70
C ASP A 48 -8.94 4.25 7.71
N ASP A 49 -8.57 5.43 8.23
CA ASP A 49 -8.19 6.61 7.46
C ASP A 49 -6.70 6.68 7.10
N LYS A 50 -5.93 5.63 7.44
CA LYS A 50 -4.49 5.55 7.26
C LYS A 50 -4.09 4.51 6.24
N ALA A 51 -2.99 4.79 5.55
CA ALA A 51 -2.38 3.88 4.61
C ALA A 51 -0.87 3.80 4.81
N TRP A 52 -0.32 2.61 4.57
CA TRP A 52 1.11 2.37 4.50
C TRP A 52 1.40 1.68 3.17
N LEU A 53 2.41 2.16 2.43
CA LEU A 53 2.83 1.57 1.16
C LEU A 53 4.24 1.04 1.26
N TYR A 54 4.47 -0.07 0.55
CA TYR A 54 5.78 -0.69 0.42
C TYR A 54 6.05 -1.00 -1.05
N TYR A 55 7.15 -0.45 -1.57
CA TYR A 55 7.55 -0.56 -2.97
C TYR A 55 8.83 -1.40 -3.09
N ILE A 56 8.80 -2.37 -4.00
CA ILE A 56 9.94 -3.24 -4.31
C ILE A 56 10.34 -2.99 -5.78
N PRO A 57 11.45 -2.28 -6.04
CA PRO A 57 11.91 -2.00 -7.41
C PRO A 57 12.48 -3.25 -8.08
N SER A 58 12.45 -3.28 -9.42
CA SER A 58 12.92 -4.42 -10.23
C SER A 58 14.41 -4.73 -10.21
N ASN A 59 15.24 -3.85 -9.65
CA ASN A 59 16.69 -3.95 -9.81
C ASN A 59 17.42 -4.05 -8.47
N SER A 60 16.75 -4.55 -7.42
CA SER A 60 17.33 -4.73 -6.07
C SER A 60 17.89 -3.46 -5.42
N GLU A 61 17.46 -2.27 -5.85
CA GLU A 61 17.91 -0.96 -5.33
C GLU A 61 17.48 -0.66 -3.88
N GLY A 62 16.99 -1.67 -3.16
CA GLY A 62 16.42 -1.52 -1.84
C GLY A 62 14.92 -1.29 -1.89
N MET A 63 14.23 -1.81 -0.89
CA MET A 63 12.80 -1.61 -0.72
C MET A 63 12.56 -0.20 -0.17
N MET A 64 11.49 0.45 -0.61
CA MET A 64 11.11 1.79 -0.15
C MET A 64 9.75 1.75 0.52
N SER A 65 9.53 2.63 1.49
CA SER A 65 8.22 2.78 2.13
C SER A 65 7.68 4.19 1.95
N SER A 66 6.37 4.36 2.08
CA SER A 66 5.79 5.69 2.18
C SER A 66 6.34 6.42 3.41
N VAL A 67 6.48 7.74 3.31
CA VAL A 67 6.91 8.62 4.38
C VAL A 67 5.82 9.65 4.64
N ASN A 68 5.48 9.84 5.91
CA ASN A 68 4.59 10.89 6.36
C ASN A 68 5.27 12.24 6.14
N PRO A 69 4.68 13.16 5.35
CA PRO A 69 5.30 14.45 5.08
C PRO A 69 5.29 15.40 6.28
N GLU A 70 4.55 15.08 7.35
CA GLU A 70 4.46 15.93 8.54
C GLU A 70 5.69 15.76 9.45
N PRO A 71 6.52 16.81 9.63
CA PRO A 71 7.79 16.72 10.36
C PRO A 71 7.62 16.55 11.87
N SER A 72 6.40 16.72 12.39
CA SER A 72 6.08 16.53 13.82
C SER A 72 5.74 15.10 14.20
N VAL A 73 5.64 14.20 13.23
CA VAL A 73 5.26 12.81 13.47
C VAL A 73 6.41 12.04 14.11
N SER A 74 6.09 11.30 15.17
CA SER A 74 7.07 10.54 15.94
C SER A 74 7.53 9.30 15.17
N GLU A 75 8.83 9.02 15.19
CA GLU A 75 9.35 7.73 14.70
C GLU A 75 9.07 6.58 15.70
N GLU A 76 8.86 6.93 16.97
CA GLU A 76 8.65 5.99 18.07
C GLU A 76 7.21 5.46 18.11
N ASP A 77 6.24 6.29 17.73
CA ASP A 77 4.84 5.91 17.71
C ASP A 77 4.59 4.85 16.61
N LYS A 78 3.84 3.81 16.99
CA LYS A 78 3.57 2.66 16.12
C LYS A 78 2.10 2.56 15.77
N ILE A 79 1.85 2.18 14.52
CA ILE A 79 0.51 1.92 14.00
C ILE A 79 0.47 0.50 13.46
N ASP A 80 -0.56 -0.23 13.86
CA ASP A 80 -0.77 -1.60 13.45
C ASP A 80 -1.52 -1.67 12.12
N PHE A 81 -1.04 -2.55 11.24
CA PHE A 81 -1.69 -2.94 10.00
C PHE A 81 -1.83 -4.45 9.94
N TYR A 82 -2.85 -4.92 9.24
CA TYR A 82 -2.90 -6.31 8.82
C TYR A 82 -2.28 -6.44 7.44
N ILE A 83 -1.32 -7.35 7.29
CA ILE A 83 -0.64 -7.63 6.02
C ILE A 83 -1.27 -8.85 5.32
N GLU A 84 -0.66 -9.34 4.24
CA GLU A 84 -1.26 -10.28 3.29
C GLU A 84 -1.78 -11.59 3.89
N ASN A 85 -1.15 -12.10 4.94
CA ASN A 85 -1.50 -13.35 5.62
C ASN A 85 -2.36 -13.16 6.89
N TYR A 86 -3.04 -12.01 7.02
CA TYR A 86 -3.77 -11.61 8.24
C TYR A 86 -2.86 -11.52 9.49
N GLN A 87 -1.55 -11.39 9.32
CA GLN A 87 -0.63 -11.07 10.40
C GLN A 87 -0.69 -9.57 10.70
N LEU A 88 -0.52 -9.22 11.97
CA LEU A 88 -0.31 -7.86 12.40
C LEU A 88 1.16 -7.47 12.20
N ASP A 89 1.38 -6.30 11.61
CA ASP A 89 2.67 -5.65 11.57
C ASP A 89 2.55 -4.22 12.11
N SER A 90 3.55 -3.81 12.90
CA SER A 90 3.55 -2.52 13.59
C SER A 90 4.62 -1.62 12.97
N VAL A 91 4.19 -0.58 12.26
CA VAL A 91 5.09 0.34 11.55
C VAL A 91 5.17 1.68 12.25
N SER A 92 6.22 2.44 11.98
CA SER A 92 6.32 3.81 12.50
C SER A 92 5.22 4.69 11.89
N GLU A 93 4.63 5.57 12.68
CA GLU A 93 3.70 6.59 12.18
C GLU A 93 4.36 7.49 11.12
N SER A 94 5.69 7.66 11.18
CA SER A 94 6.46 8.39 10.16
C SER A 94 6.46 7.71 8.79
N SER A 95 6.04 6.44 8.69
CA SER A 95 5.86 5.72 7.42
C SER A 95 4.42 5.72 6.91
N VAL A 96 3.49 6.30 7.66
CA VAL A 96 2.05 6.22 7.41
C VAL A 96 1.57 7.50 6.74
N VAL A 97 0.77 7.36 5.69
CA VAL A 97 0.14 8.46 4.94
C VAL A 97 -1.39 8.38 5.06
N SER A 98 -2.07 9.41 4.54
CA SER A 98 -3.54 9.37 4.44
C SER A 98 -4.01 8.25 3.50
N LEU A 99 -5.18 7.67 3.80
CA LEU A 99 -5.86 6.71 2.94
C LEU A 99 -6.00 7.22 1.49
N GLU A 100 -6.35 8.49 1.33
CA GLU A 100 -6.54 9.09 0.01
C GLU A 100 -5.23 9.10 -0.80
N SER A 101 -4.14 9.58 -0.21
CA SER A 101 -2.82 9.59 -0.84
C SER A 101 -2.37 8.18 -1.20
N GLY A 102 -2.54 7.23 -0.29
CA GLY A 102 -2.17 5.84 -0.52
C GLY A 102 -2.94 5.19 -1.66
N ILE A 103 -4.27 5.37 -1.71
CA ILE A 103 -5.10 4.87 -2.82
C ILE A 103 -4.68 5.54 -4.15
N ARG A 104 -4.41 6.84 -4.15
CA ARG A 104 -3.98 7.56 -5.36
C ARG A 104 -2.64 7.03 -5.87
N ALA A 105 -1.65 6.83 -5.00
CA ALA A 105 -0.35 6.27 -5.35
C ALA A 105 -0.48 4.84 -5.89
N PHE A 106 -1.31 4.00 -5.25
CA PHE A 106 -1.53 2.62 -5.67
C PHE A 106 -2.18 2.52 -7.06
N ILE A 107 -3.16 3.38 -7.34
CA ILE A 107 -3.81 3.45 -8.66
C ILE A 107 -2.87 4.04 -9.71
N HIS A 108 -2.03 5.01 -9.34
CA HIS A 108 -0.99 5.54 -10.22
C HIS A 108 -0.04 4.42 -10.65
N PHE A 109 0.47 3.65 -9.70
CA PHE A 109 1.34 2.51 -9.99
C PHE A 109 0.68 1.48 -10.91
N TYR A 110 -0.58 1.13 -10.66
CA TYR A 110 -1.34 0.25 -11.56
C TYR A 110 -1.36 0.77 -13.01
N LYS A 111 -1.54 2.08 -13.21
CA LYS A 111 -1.67 2.67 -14.56
C LYS A 111 -0.34 2.77 -15.29
N TYR A 112 0.70 3.19 -14.58
CA TYR A 112 1.95 3.63 -15.20
C TYR A 112 3.12 2.68 -14.95
N GLY A 113 3.01 1.80 -13.95
CA GLY A 113 4.06 0.86 -13.58
C GLY A 113 5.24 1.50 -12.85
N GLU A 114 5.08 2.74 -12.36
CA GLU A 114 6.08 3.51 -11.64
C GLU A 114 5.45 4.18 -10.40
N ILE A 115 6.27 4.52 -9.41
CA ILE A 115 5.84 5.28 -8.24
C ILE A 115 5.66 6.76 -8.60
N GLY A 116 4.61 7.39 -8.07
CA GLY A 116 4.31 8.80 -8.32
C GLY A 116 4.57 9.70 -7.11
N ASP A 117 4.32 10.99 -7.29
CA ASP A 117 4.49 12.08 -6.32
C ASP A 117 3.35 12.22 -5.30
N GLN A 118 2.39 11.29 -5.32
CA GLN A 118 1.22 11.34 -4.43
C GLN A 118 1.58 10.99 -2.98
N VAL A 119 2.73 10.36 -2.78
CA VAL A 119 3.36 10.09 -1.48
C VAL A 119 4.86 10.37 -1.57
N VAL A 120 5.48 10.65 -0.42
CA VAL A 120 6.94 10.71 -0.30
C VAL A 120 7.45 9.29 -0.05
N TRP A 121 8.61 8.96 -0.62
CA TRP A 121 9.23 7.64 -0.49
C TRP A 121 10.58 7.77 0.21
N GLY A 122 10.89 6.82 1.09
CA GLY A 122 12.12 6.77 1.87
C GLY A 122 12.55 5.35 2.25
#